data_AF-A0A7W3TPZ5-F1
#
_entry.id   AF-A0A7W3TPZ5-F1
#
_cell.length_a   1.000
_cell.length_b   1.000
_cell.length_c   1.000
_cell.angle_alpha   90.00
_cell.angle_beta   90.00
_cell.angle_gamma   90.00
#
_symmetry.space_group_name_H-M   'P 1'
#
loop_
_entity.id
_entity.type
_entity.pdbx_description
1 polymer ?
#
loop_
_entity_poly.entity_id
_entity_poly.type
_entity_poly.pdbx_seq_one_letter_code
_entity_poly.pdbx_strand_id
1 'polypeptide(L)' 'MKLNNNDTELLKSTLLNELSGNIATLKGDAKSYINGKEQSALALIDESINDLKELKELF' A
#
# COMPACT_ATOMS: atom_id res chain seq x y z
N MET A 1 16.15 -8.70 11.33
CA MET A 1 17.32 -8.49 10.46
C MET A 1 17.24 -7.04 9.99
N LYS A 2 18.28 -6.20 10.10
CA LYS A 2 18.20 -4.81 9.60
C LYS A 2 18.27 -4.85 8.07
N LEU A 3 17.31 -4.23 7.39
CA LEU A 3 17.34 -4.02 5.94
C LEU A 3 18.54 -3.14 5.56
N ASN A 4 19.13 -3.40 4.39
CA ASN A 4 20.14 -2.49 3.84
C ASN A 4 19.44 -1.24 3.24
N ASN A 5 20.17 -0.16 3.00
CA ASN A 5 19.56 1.10 2.51
C ASN A 5 18.80 0.94 1.18
N ASN A 6 19.27 0.09 0.27
CA ASN A 6 18.58 -0.15 -1.00
C ASN A 6 17.26 -0.90 -0.79
N ASP A 7 17.26 -1.88 0.12
CA ASP A 7 16.04 -2.62 0.48
C ASP A 7 15.02 -1.69 1.16
N THR A 8 15.48 -0.76 2.01
CA THR A 8 14.63 0.24 2.67
C THR A 8 13.97 1.19 1.67
N GLU A 9 14.73 1.72 0.70
CA GLU A 9 14.18 2.60 -0.33
C GLU A 9 13.24 1.86 -1.29
N LEU A 10 13.55 0.60 -1.61
CA LEU A 10 12.65 -0.25 -2.39
C LEU A 10 11.34 -0.49 -1.65
N LEU A 11 11.40 -0.88 -0.38
CA LEU A 11 10.21 -1.09 0.47
C LEU A 11 9.36 0.17 0.55
N LYS A 12 9.99 1.32 0.79
CA LYS A 12 9.33 2.63 0.80
C LYS A 12 8.59 2.92 -0.52
N SER A 13 9.25 2.68 -1.66
CA SER A 13 8.61 2.88 -2.97
C SER A 13 7.43 1.92 -3.19
N THR A 14 7.53 0.68 -2.73
CA THR A 14 6.45 -0.31 -2.83
C THR A 14 5.24 0.16 -2.03
N LEU A 15 5.43 0.50 -0.75
CA LEU A 15 4.35 0.97 0.13
C LEU A 15 3.65 2.22 -0.42
N LEU A 16 4.43 3.17 -0.95
CA LEU A 16 3.85 4.39 -1.54
C LEU A 16 3.03 4.10 -2.81
N ASN A 17 3.47 3.14 -3.63
CA ASN A 17 2.73 2.74 -4.83
C ASN A 17 1.43 2.01 -4.47
N GLU A 18 1.45 1.13 -3.49
CA GLU A 18 0.27 0.41 -2.99
C GLU A 18 -0.77 1.39 -2.42
N LEU A 19 -0.32 2.33 -1.58
CA LEU A 19 -1.16 3.41 -1.06
C LEU A 19 -1.80 4.24 -2.18
N SER A 20 -1.02 4.61 -3.20
CA SER A 20 -1.55 5.37 -4.34
C SER A 20 -2.60 4.57 -5.12
N GLY A 21 -2.39 3.27 -5.32
CA GLY A 21 -3.34 2.37 -5.99
C GLY A 21 -4.64 2.22 -5.20
N ASN A 22 -4.55 2.04 -3.88
CA ASN A 22 -5.71 1.94 -2.99
C ASN A 22 -6.51 3.25 -2.98
N ILE A 23 -5.84 4.41 -2.92
CA ILE A 23 -6.51 5.72 -2.99
C ILE A 23 -7.24 5.91 -4.32
N ALA A 24 -6.60 5.60 -5.45
CA ALA A 24 -7.24 5.71 -6.76
C ALA A 24 -8.50 4.81 -6.85
N THR A 25 -8.40 3.60 -6.30
CA THR A 25 -9.52 2.66 -6.25
C THR A 25 -10.67 3.18 -5.39
N LEU A 26 -10.37 3.71 -4.20
CA LEU A 26 -11.37 4.30 -3.29
C LEU A 26 -12.05 5.55 -3.88
N LYS A 27 -11.36 6.31 -4.73
CA LYS A 27 -11.93 7.44 -5.47
C LYS A 27 -12.79 7.03 -6.66
N GLY A 28 -12.78 5.75 -7.03
CA GLY A 28 -13.44 5.24 -8.24
C GLY A 28 -12.63 5.50 -9.53
N ASP A 29 -11.38 5.95 -9.40
CA ASP A 29 -10.47 6.22 -10.53
C ASP A 29 -9.79 4.93 -11.05
N ALA A 30 -9.87 3.83 -10.29
CA ALA A 30 -9.32 2.52 -10.66
C ALA A 30 -10.27 1.37 -10.27
N LYS A 31 -10.21 0.24 -11.00
CA LYS A 31 -10.98 -0.97 -10.66
C LYS A 31 -10.30 -1.72 -9.50
N SER A 32 -11.10 -2.15 -8.51
CA SER A 32 -10.64 -2.76 -7.26
C SER A 32 -10.32 -4.25 -7.34
N TYR A 33 -9.78 -4.76 -8.44
CA TYR A 33 -9.45 -6.19 -8.54
C TYR A 33 -8.02 -6.47 -8.10
N ILE A 34 -7.86 -6.99 -6.88
CA ILE A 34 -6.58 -7.53 -6.40
C ILE A 34 -6.67 -9.06 -6.47
N ASN A 35 -5.72 -9.70 -7.15
CA ASN A 35 -5.70 -11.16 -7.38
C ASN A 35 -7.01 -11.72 -7.96
N GLY A 36 -7.66 -10.94 -8.85
CA GLY A 36 -8.91 -11.34 -9.51
C GLY A 36 -10.15 -11.27 -8.63
N LYS A 37 -10.04 -10.76 -7.39
CA LYS A 37 -11.16 -10.53 -6.49
C LYS A 37 -11.40 -9.04 -6.30
N GLU A 38 -12.67 -8.66 -6.34
CA GLU A 38 -13.09 -7.31 -6.00
C GLU A 38 -12.85 -7.07 -4.52
N GLN A 39 -12.08 -6.04 -4.21
CA GLN A 39 -11.78 -5.65 -2.84
C GLN A 39 -12.84 -4.68 -2.34
N SER A 40 -13.30 -4.94 -1.11
CA SER A 40 -14.19 -4.01 -0.43
C SER A 40 -13.44 -2.73 -0.04
N ALA A 41 -14.14 -1.60 -0.01
CA ALA A 41 -13.55 -0.33 0.43
C ALA A 41 -12.94 -0.43 1.84
N LEU A 42 -13.56 -1.19 2.75
CA LEU A 42 -13.04 -1.39 4.10
C LEU A 42 -11.69 -2.14 4.09
N ALA A 43 -11.57 -3.19 3.28
CA ALA A 43 -10.32 -3.95 3.14
C ALA A 43 -9.17 -3.05 2.62
N LEU A 44 -9.43 -2.23 1.60
CA LEU A 44 -8.45 -1.30 1.06
C LEU A 44 -8.00 -0.25 2.10
N ILE A 45 -8.92 0.19 2.96
CA ILE A 45 -8.61 1.12 4.06
C ILE A 45 -7.75 0.43 5.12
N ASP A 46 -8.09 -0.80 5.52
CA ASP A 46 -7.34 -1.55 6.51
C ASP A 46 -5.90 -1.86 6.03
N GLU A 47 -5.74 -2.26 4.77
CA GLU A 47 -4.42 -2.42 4.11
C GLU A 47 -3.64 -1.11 4.13
N SER A 48 -4.25 -0.01 3.66
CA SER A 48 -3.61 1.31 3.63
C SER A 48 -3.16 1.78 5.01
N ILE A 49 -3.92 1.47 6.08
CA ILE A 49 -3.53 1.80 7.45
C ILE A 49 -2.29 1.02 7.89
N ASN A 50 -2.17 -0.25 7.48
CA ASN A 50 -1.00 -1.07 7.80
C ASN A 50 0.23 -0.59 7.03
N ASP A 51 0.10 -0.29 5.75
CA ASP A 51 1.19 0.25 4.93
C ASP A 51 1.71 1.58 5.49
N LEU A 52 0.82 2.45 5.97
CA LEU A 52 1.20 3.71 6.62
C LEU A 52 1.95 3.50 7.95
N LYS A 53 1.58 2.47 8.73
CA LYS A 53 2.31 2.12 9.96
C LYS A 53 3.72 1.66 9.63
N GLU A 54 3.86 0.77 8.64
CA GLU A 54 5.15 0.25 8.22
C GLU A 54 6.02 1.37 7.64
N LEU A 55 5.46 2.23 6.78
CA LEU A 55 6.14 3.40 6.25
C LEU A 55 6.65 4.33 7.36
N LYS A 56 5.86 4.54 8.42
CA LYS A 56 6.26 5.36 9.57
C LYS A 56 7.46 4.76 10.32
N GLU A 57 7.59 3.44 10.38
CA GLU A 57 8.73 2.77 11.03
C GLU A 57 10.03 2.90 10.22
N LEU A 58 9.95 3.27 8.94
CA LEU A 58 11.11 3.51 8.07
C LEU A 58 11.66 4.95 8.17
N PHE A 59 10.97 5.86 8.86
CA PHE A 59 11.39 7.25 9.11
C PHE A 59 11.89 7.44 10.54
#